data_AF-A0A1Q4Z035-F1
#
_entry.id   AF-A0A1Q4Z035-F1
#
_cell.length_a   1.000
_cell.length_b   1.000
_cell.length_c   1.000
_cell.angle_alpha   90.00
_cell.angle_beta   90.00
_cell.angle_gamma   90.00
#
_symmetry.space_group_name_H-M   'P 1'
#
loop_
_entity.id
_entity.type
_entity.pdbx_description
1 polymer ?
#
loop_
_entity_poly.entity_id
_entity_poly.type
_entity_poly.pdbx_seq_one_letter_code
_entity_poly.pdbx_strand_id
1 'polypeptide(L)'
;MDDDKRRRRAQVEIRSLKSELSELDDVITHTATDLEATRRLQQTLHAQQAELAQRLNQQRTAQLSPFMATLEGLAAEIAQLEHKMTALPAMEEILQRRDEAHRTLFSAQQTVDQIEKRQPALRTSVLSPMDRCSSFADRMNDFLARYRDTLRVTREVTIRDTDLTFYVGSRPWNQGPGAEAKVLFFLAYSYAILFLERDLDQECAFPGLLLLDNPHQQGTAHDVVRQALTELAAAAPDTGTQVISTRTLRPPNDPETIREIAMSRVYATP
;
A
#
# COMPACT_ATOMS: atom_id res chain seq x y z
N MET A 1 -117.98 -85.85 1.27
CA MET A 1 -118.45 -84.44 1.31
C MET A 1 -117.48 -83.48 1.99
N ASP A 2 -116.50 -83.96 2.77
CA ASP A 2 -115.57 -83.09 3.52
C ASP A 2 -114.42 -82.51 2.64
N ASP A 3 -114.00 -83.24 1.59
CA ASP A 3 -112.94 -82.81 0.68
C ASP A 3 -113.30 -81.62 -0.23
N ASP A 4 -114.56 -81.52 -0.68
CA ASP A 4 -114.98 -80.43 -1.58
C ASP A 4 -115.03 -79.08 -0.83
N LYS A 5 -115.38 -79.09 0.46
CA LYS A 5 -115.31 -77.90 1.32
C LYS A 5 -113.87 -77.46 1.57
N ARG A 6 -112.94 -78.40 1.80
CA ARG A 6 -111.51 -78.10 1.95
C ARG A 6 -110.91 -77.52 0.67
N ARG A 7 -111.28 -78.06 -0.50
CA ARG A 7 -110.81 -77.59 -1.80
C ARG A 7 -111.29 -76.18 -2.14
N ARG A 8 -112.55 -75.84 -1.83
CA ARG A 8 -113.07 -74.47 -1.99
C ARG A 8 -112.42 -73.48 -1.03
N ARG A 9 -112.16 -73.87 0.22
CA ARG A 9 -111.44 -73.04 1.19
C ARG A 9 -110.01 -72.73 0.73
N ALA A 10 -109.29 -73.75 0.27
CA ALA A 10 -107.94 -73.58 -0.28
C ALA A 10 -107.94 -72.66 -1.52
N GLN A 11 -108.95 -72.75 -2.39
CA GLN A 11 -109.06 -71.85 -3.55
C GLN A 11 -109.35 -70.39 -3.17
N VAL A 12 -110.14 -70.13 -2.12
CA VAL A 12 -110.38 -68.77 -1.62
C VAL A 12 -109.11 -68.22 -0.99
N GLU A 13 -108.39 -69.02 -0.20
CA GLU A 13 -107.11 -68.64 0.40
C GLU A 13 -106.04 -68.35 -0.66
N ILE A 14 -105.94 -69.18 -1.71
CA ILE A 14 -105.05 -68.91 -2.86
C ILE A 14 -105.41 -67.59 -3.56
N ARG A 15 -106.71 -67.26 -3.69
CA ARG A 15 -107.12 -65.99 -4.28
C ARG A 15 -106.79 -64.80 -3.35
N SER A 16 -106.97 -64.95 -2.04
CA SER A 16 -106.58 -63.94 -1.05
C SER A 16 -105.08 -63.68 -1.10
N LEU A 17 -104.27 -64.74 -1.04
CA LEU A 17 -102.81 -64.64 -1.11
C LEU A 17 -102.32 -64.03 -2.43
N LYS A 18 -103.01 -64.30 -3.54
CA LYS A 18 -102.70 -63.65 -4.83
C LYS A 18 -103.07 -62.16 -4.85
N SER A 19 -104.18 -61.78 -4.21
CA SER A 19 -104.55 -60.36 -4.06
C SER A 19 -103.54 -59.64 -3.18
N GLU A 20 -103.19 -60.21 -2.02
CA GLU A 20 -102.18 -59.68 -1.11
C GLU A 20 -100.81 -59.56 -1.78
N LEU A 21 -100.42 -60.56 -2.59
CA LEU A 21 -99.17 -60.50 -3.35
C LEU A 21 -99.19 -59.38 -4.41
N SER A 22 -100.32 -59.18 -5.10
CA SER A 22 -100.48 -58.07 -6.04
C SER A 22 -100.43 -56.71 -5.34
N GLU A 23 -101.08 -56.57 -4.19
CA GLU A 23 -101.05 -55.35 -3.38
C GLU A 23 -99.63 -55.06 -2.86
N LEU A 24 -98.89 -56.11 -2.45
CA LEU A 24 -97.49 -55.99 -2.06
C LEU A 24 -96.60 -55.57 -3.25
N ASP A 25 -96.81 -56.14 -4.44
CA ASP A 25 -96.09 -55.74 -5.65
C ASP A 25 -96.37 -54.27 -6.01
N ASP A 26 -97.61 -53.81 -5.88
CA ASP A 26 -97.98 -52.40 -6.08
C ASP A 26 -97.30 -51.48 -5.05
N VAL A 27 -97.24 -51.89 -3.77
CA VAL A 27 -96.53 -51.12 -2.72
C VAL A 27 -95.02 -51.13 -2.97
N ILE A 28 -94.43 -52.25 -3.40
CA ILE A 28 -93.01 -52.36 -3.73
C ILE A 28 -92.67 -51.45 -4.91
N THR A 29 -93.48 -51.44 -5.96
CA THR A 29 -93.26 -50.57 -7.12
C THR A 29 -93.39 -49.09 -6.73
N HIS A 30 -94.40 -48.71 -5.95
CA HIS A 30 -94.58 -47.34 -5.49
C HIS A 30 -93.41 -46.87 -4.59
N THR A 31 -93.03 -47.67 -3.60
CA THR A 31 -91.90 -47.35 -2.71
C THR A 31 -90.56 -47.32 -3.44
N ALA A 32 -90.36 -48.17 -4.45
CA ALA A 32 -89.18 -48.11 -5.32
C ALA A 32 -89.14 -46.79 -6.11
N THR A 33 -90.27 -46.36 -6.68
CA THR A 33 -90.35 -45.07 -7.40
C THR A 33 -90.10 -43.88 -6.48
N ASP A 34 -90.64 -43.89 -5.26
CA ASP A 34 -90.43 -42.83 -4.27
C ASP A 34 -88.97 -42.78 -3.80
N LEU A 35 -88.34 -43.94 -3.62
CA LEU A 35 -86.93 -44.05 -3.27
C LEU A 35 -86.04 -43.48 -4.38
N GLU A 36 -86.34 -43.80 -5.66
CA GLU A 36 -85.61 -43.24 -6.79
C GLU A 36 -85.80 -41.71 -6.90
N ALA A 37 -87.03 -41.22 -6.73
CA ALA A 37 -87.32 -39.78 -6.72
C ALA A 37 -86.54 -39.07 -5.59
N THR A 38 -86.53 -39.65 -4.39
CA THR A 38 -85.80 -39.12 -3.24
C THR A 38 -84.29 -39.12 -3.47
N ARG A 39 -83.73 -40.18 -4.07
CA ARG A 39 -82.31 -40.25 -4.44
C ARG A 39 -81.93 -39.18 -5.46
N ARG A 40 -82.76 -38.95 -6.48
CA ARG A 40 -82.54 -37.87 -7.48
C ARG A 40 -82.60 -36.49 -6.84
N LEU A 41 -83.53 -36.28 -5.91
CA LEU A 41 -83.62 -35.03 -5.15
C LEU A 41 -82.36 -34.82 -4.30
N GLN A 42 -81.90 -35.86 -3.58
CA GLN A 42 -80.68 -35.81 -2.78
C GLN A 42 -79.45 -35.49 -3.64
N GLN A 43 -79.30 -36.12 -4.80
CA GLN A 43 -78.22 -35.83 -5.75
C GLN A 43 -78.26 -34.38 -6.24
N THR A 44 -79.45 -33.88 -6.57
CA THR A 44 -79.64 -32.48 -6.99
C THR A 44 -79.26 -31.51 -5.88
N LEU A 45 -79.70 -31.76 -4.64
CA LEU A 45 -79.38 -30.92 -3.49
C LEU A 45 -77.88 -30.93 -3.17
N HIS A 46 -77.21 -32.08 -3.27
CA HIS A 46 -75.75 -32.15 -3.09
C HIS A 46 -75.00 -31.39 -4.19
N ALA A 47 -75.45 -31.47 -5.45
CA ALA A 47 -74.86 -30.69 -6.53
C ALA A 47 -75.03 -29.18 -6.29
N GLN A 48 -76.21 -28.74 -5.86
CA GLN A 48 -76.47 -27.34 -5.49
C GLN A 48 -75.63 -26.89 -4.30
N GLN A 49 -75.47 -27.74 -3.28
CA GLN A 49 -74.62 -27.44 -2.14
C GLN A 49 -73.16 -27.24 -2.54
N ALA A 50 -72.64 -28.12 -3.41
CA ALA A 50 -71.27 -28.02 -3.92
C ALA A 50 -71.07 -26.74 -4.75
N GLU A 51 -72.03 -26.40 -5.62
CA GLU A 51 -72.00 -25.18 -6.41
C GLU A 51 -72.03 -23.92 -5.54
N LEU A 52 -72.91 -23.88 -4.53
CA LEU A 52 -72.99 -22.76 -3.57
C LEU A 52 -71.71 -22.62 -2.76
N ALA A 53 -71.12 -23.73 -2.29
CA ALA A 53 -69.86 -23.73 -1.57
C ALA A 53 -68.72 -23.18 -2.46
N GLN A 54 -68.68 -23.58 -3.73
CA GLN A 54 -67.70 -23.08 -4.69
C GLN A 54 -67.86 -21.58 -4.94
N ARG A 55 -69.08 -21.09 -5.16
CA ARG A 55 -69.37 -19.66 -5.36
C ARG A 55 -68.98 -18.83 -4.14
N LEU A 56 -69.33 -19.30 -2.95
CA LEU A 56 -69.00 -18.64 -1.70
C LEU A 56 -67.48 -18.58 -1.47
N ASN A 57 -66.76 -19.67 -1.79
CA ASN A 57 -65.31 -19.66 -1.71
C ASN A 57 -64.68 -18.70 -2.73
N GLN A 58 -65.16 -18.69 -3.97
CA GLN A 58 -64.71 -17.74 -5.00
C GLN A 58 -64.93 -16.29 -4.58
N GLN A 59 -66.09 -15.95 -4.02
CA GLN A 59 -66.38 -14.61 -3.50
C GLN A 59 -65.48 -14.25 -2.32
N ARG A 60 -65.27 -15.16 -1.37
CA ARG A 60 -64.33 -14.95 -0.25
C ARG A 60 -62.92 -14.71 -0.74
N THR A 61 -62.41 -15.53 -1.64
CA THR A 61 -61.08 -15.36 -2.23
C THR A 61 -60.97 -14.03 -2.98
N ALA A 62 -61.97 -13.65 -3.76
CA ALA A 62 -61.97 -12.39 -4.50
C ALA A 62 -61.97 -11.16 -3.58
N GLN A 63 -62.66 -11.22 -2.43
CA GLN A 63 -62.68 -10.13 -1.45
C GLN A 63 -61.42 -10.08 -0.58
N LEU A 64 -60.87 -11.24 -0.21
CA LEU A 64 -59.71 -11.33 0.68
C LEU A 64 -58.37 -11.20 -0.05
N SER A 65 -58.29 -11.59 -1.32
CA SER A 65 -57.05 -11.56 -2.10
C SER A 65 -56.45 -10.15 -2.23
N PRO A 66 -57.22 -9.09 -2.52
CA PRO A 66 -56.69 -7.72 -2.53
C PRO A 66 -56.14 -7.30 -1.17
N PHE A 67 -56.84 -7.66 -0.08
CA PHE A 67 -56.39 -7.33 1.27
C PHE A 67 -55.09 -8.04 1.64
N MET A 68 -54.97 -9.34 1.33
CA MET A 68 -53.74 -10.11 1.54
C MET A 68 -52.58 -9.54 0.71
N ALA A 69 -52.82 -9.19 -0.56
CA ALA A 69 -51.80 -8.55 -1.40
C ALA A 69 -51.34 -7.20 -0.83
N THR A 70 -52.26 -6.39 -0.30
CA THR A 70 -51.88 -5.12 0.35
C THR A 70 -51.10 -5.34 1.65
N LEU A 71 -51.46 -6.35 2.45
CA LEU A 71 -50.72 -6.69 3.67
C LEU A 71 -49.32 -7.20 3.37
N GLU A 72 -49.16 -8.05 2.34
CA GLU A 72 -47.84 -8.50 1.88
C GLU A 72 -47.00 -7.33 1.37
N GLY A 73 -47.60 -6.39 0.63
CA GLY A 73 -46.94 -5.16 0.20
C GLY A 73 -46.45 -4.32 1.37
N LEU A 74 -47.30 -4.07 2.37
CA LEU A 74 -46.93 -3.33 3.58
C LEU A 74 -45.85 -4.05 4.40
N ALA A 75 -45.91 -5.38 4.51
CA ALA A 75 -44.89 -6.16 5.19
C ALA A 75 -43.53 -6.05 4.48
N ALA A 76 -43.52 -6.06 3.15
CA ALA A 76 -42.31 -5.85 2.37
C ALA A 76 -41.73 -4.43 2.55
N GLU A 77 -42.59 -3.40 2.58
CA GLU A 77 -42.18 -2.02 2.86
C GLU A 77 -41.60 -1.87 4.27
N ILE A 78 -42.22 -2.48 5.29
CA ILE A 78 -41.71 -2.49 6.67
C ILE A 78 -40.34 -3.14 6.72
N ALA A 79 -40.17 -4.33 6.14
CA ALA A 79 -38.89 -5.02 6.10
C ALA A 79 -37.80 -4.19 5.40
N GLN A 80 -38.15 -3.48 4.33
CA GLN A 80 -37.22 -2.58 3.63
C GLN A 80 -36.83 -1.38 4.51
N LEU A 81 -37.77 -0.80 5.26
CA LEU A 81 -37.50 0.29 6.19
C LEU A 81 -36.65 -0.17 7.37
N GLU A 82 -36.94 -1.33 7.96
CA GLU A 82 -36.13 -1.93 9.03
C GLU A 82 -34.70 -2.17 8.56
N HIS A 83 -34.52 -2.73 7.35
CA HIS A 83 -33.20 -2.92 6.76
C HIS A 83 -32.44 -1.59 6.64
N LYS A 84 -33.10 -0.54 6.13
CA LYS A 84 -32.51 0.81 6.04
C LYS A 84 -32.15 1.36 7.42
N MET A 85 -33.01 1.19 8.43
CA MET A 85 -32.74 1.63 9.80
C MET A 85 -31.53 0.91 10.41
N THR A 86 -31.40 -0.40 10.18
CA THR A 86 -30.22 -1.16 10.66
C THR A 86 -28.91 -0.75 9.99
N ALA A 87 -28.96 -0.17 8.79
CA ALA A 87 -27.79 0.32 8.08
C ALA A 87 -27.32 1.70 8.55
N LEU A 88 -28.20 2.52 9.15
CA LEU A 88 -27.87 3.89 9.57
C LEU A 88 -26.73 3.96 10.61
N PRO A 89 -26.68 3.12 11.67
CA PRO A 89 -25.56 3.14 12.62
C PRO A 89 -24.20 2.86 11.96
N ALA A 90 -24.16 1.95 10.98
CA ALA A 90 -22.93 1.68 10.24
C ALA A 90 -22.50 2.89 9.39
N MET A 91 -23.45 3.63 8.81
CA MET A 91 -23.15 4.87 8.09
C MET A 91 -22.63 5.96 9.05
N GLU A 92 -23.21 6.09 10.25
CA GLU A 92 -22.71 7.00 11.28
C GLU A 92 -21.28 6.66 11.70
N GLU A 93 -20.97 5.38 11.90
CA GLU A 93 -19.62 4.93 12.25
C GLU A 93 -18.61 5.27 11.13
N ILE A 94 -18.97 5.06 9.86
CA ILE A 94 -18.12 5.43 8.73
C ILE A 94 -17.88 6.94 8.68
N LEU A 95 -18.91 7.75 8.94
CA LEU A 95 -18.77 9.21 8.98
C LEU A 95 -17.88 9.67 10.14
N GLN A 96 -18.01 9.06 11.32
CA GLN A 96 -17.14 9.34 12.46
C GLN A 96 -15.68 9.00 12.14
N ARG A 97 -15.42 7.83 11.56
CA ARG A 97 -14.06 7.44 11.13
C ARG A 97 -13.48 8.39 10.09
N ARG A 98 -14.30 8.88 9.15
CA ARG A 98 -13.88 9.90 8.18
C ARG A 98 -13.47 11.20 8.87
N ASP A 99 -14.26 11.65 9.83
CA ASP A 99 -14.00 12.91 10.54
C ASP A 99 -12.74 12.80 11.43
N GLU A 100 -12.51 11.65 12.06
CA GLU A 100 -11.26 11.34 12.78
C GLU A 100 -10.04 11.33 11.86
N ALA A 101 -10.16 10.69 10.69
CA ALA A 101 -9.10 10.68 9.68
C ALA A 101 -8.78 12.10 9.18
N HIS A 102 -9.80 12.93 8.94
CA HIS A 102 -9.63 14.33 8.58
C HIS A 102 -8.90 15.14 9.67
N ARG A 103 -9.29 14.97 10.94
CA ARG A 103 -8.60 15.62 12.06
C ARG A 103 -7.14 15.18 12.15
N THR A 104 -6.88 13.89 11.96
CA THR A 104 -5.52 13.33 11.97
C THR A 104 -4.68 13.92 10.83
N LEU A 105 -5.22 13.95 9.61
CA LEU A 105 -4.58 14.58 8.45
C LEU A 105 -4.25 16.05 8.71
N PHE A 106 -5.22 16.81 9.23
CA PHE A 106 -5.02 18.22 9.53
C PHE A 106 -3.93 18.42 10.60
N SER A 107 -3.90 17.59 11.65
CA SER A 107 -2.85 17.64 12.67
C SER A 107 -1.46 17.27 12.13
N ALA A 108 -1.39 16.30 11.22
CA ALA A 108 -0.16 15.91 10.55
C ALA A 108 0.34 17.05 9.64
N GLN A 109 -0.56 17.67 8.87
CA GLN A 109 -0.23 18.83 8.04
C GLN A 109 0.30 19.99 8.90
N GLN A 110 -0.36 20.31 10.01
CA GLN A 110 0.14 21.34 10.93
C GLN A 110 1.52 21.00 11.50
N THR A 111 1.79 19.72 11.75
CA THR A 111 3.09 19.26 12.22
C THR A 111 4.15 19.43 11.14
N VAL A 112 3.84 19.07 9.88
CA VAL A 112 4.71 19.30 8.72
C VAL A 112 4.98 20.79 8.54
N ASP A 113 3.95 21.63 8.53
CA ASP A 113 4.09 23.08 8.40
C ASP A 113 4.94 23.68 9.55
N GLN A 114 4.84 23.12 10.76
CA GLN A 114 5.67 23.53 11.88
C GLN A 114 7.12 23.08 11.73
N ILE A 115 7.37 21.89 11.18
CA ILE A 115 8.72 21.40 10.86
C ILE A 115 9.34 22.26 9.75
N GLU A 116 8.59 22.57 8.70
CA GLU A 116 9.01 23.47 7.61
C GLU A 116 9.32 24.87 8.13
N LYS A 117 8.50 25.42 9.04
CA LYS A 117 8.74 26.73 9.67
C LYS A 117 9.88 26.73 10.69
N ARG A 118 10.19 25.58 11.31
CA ARG A 118 11.26 25.42 12.32
C ARG A 118 12.59 25.02 11.70
N GLN A 119 12.60 24.48 10.48
CA GLN A 119 13.83 24.47 9.70
C GLN A 119 14.17 25.94 9.39
N PRO A 120 15.25 26.51 9.95
CA PRO A 120 15.82 27.68 9.32
C PRO A 120 16.06 27.25 7.87
N ALA A 121 15.55 28.02 6.90
CA ALA A 121 15.72 27.73 5.49
C ALA A 121 17.12 27.15 5.29
N LEU A 122 17.20 25.83 5.07
CA LEU A 122 18.41 25.21 4.57
C LEU A 122 18.54 25.89 3.22
N ARG A 123 19.31 26.98 3.22
CA ARG A 123 19.82 27.59 2.03
C ARG A 123 20.70 26.49 1.47
N THR A 124 20.11 25.56 0.73
CA THR A 124 20.80 24.87 -0.35
C THR A 124 21.22 26.01 -1.28
N SER A 125 22.37 26.57 -0.93
CA SER A 125 23.18 27.40 -1.78
C SER A 125 23.62 26.46 -2.88
N VAL A 126 22.74 26.25 -3.87
CA VAL A 126 23.11 25.55 -5.09
C VAL A 126 24.04 26.49 -5.85
N LEU A 127 25.28 26.58 -5.38
CA LEU A 127 26.37 27.20 -6.12
C LEU A 127 26.36 26.57 -7.50
N SER A 128 26.41 27.40 -8.54
CA SER A 128 26.50 26.87 -9.90
C SER A 128 27.78 26.02 -10.03
N PRO A 129 27.86 25.07 -10.98
CA PRO A 129 29.07 24.30 -11.22
C PRO A 129 30.33 25.18 -11.38
N MET A 130 30.18 26.35 -11.99
CA MET A 130 31.23 27.36 -12.13
C MET A 130 31.64 27.95 -10.78
N ASP A 131 30.69 28.33 -9.93
CA ASP A 131 30.98 28.89 -8.59
C ASP A 131 31.62 27.84 -7.67
N ARG A 132 31.23 26.58 -7.81
CA ARG A 132 31.84 25.44 -7.09
C ARG A 132 33.30 25.26 -7.51
N CYS A 133 33.57 25.25 -8.81
CA CYS A 133 34.92 25.18 -9.35
C CYS A 133 35.78 26.37 -8.92
N SER A 134 35.20 27.58 -8.92
CA SER A 134 35.89 28.79 -8.45
C SER A 134 36.23 28.70 -6.96
N SER A 135 35.26 28.35 -6.12
CA SER A 135 35.47 28.27 -4.66
C SER A 135 36.53 27.22 -4.28
N PHE A 136 36.53 26.07 -4.97
CA PHE A 136 37.55 25.05 -4.78
C PHE A 136 38.94 25.54 -5.24
N ALA A 137 39.02 26.20 -6.40
CA ALA A 137 40.26 26.78 -6.90
C ALA A 137 40.78 27.88 -5.97
N ASP A 138 39.90 28.72 -5.42
CA ASP A 138 40.23 29.78 -4.47
C ASP A 138 40.84 29.18 -3.20
N ARG A 139 40.28 28.09 -2.67
CA ARG A 139 40.85 27.37 -1.51
C ARG A 139 42.26 26.82 -1.82
N MET A 140 42.46 26.27 -3.02
CA MET A 140 43.80 25.85 -3.46
C MET A 140 44.77 27.04 -3.55
N ASN A 141 44.30 28.16 -4.12
CA ASN A 141 45.11 29.37 -4.29
C ASN A 141 45.46 30.02 -2.95
N ASP A 142 44.55 30.05 -1.98
CA ASP A 142 44.79 30.49 -0.60
C ASP A 142 45.93 29.70 0.05
N PHE A 143 45.92 28.37 -0.16
CA PHE A 143 46.99 27.50 0.31
C PHE A 143 48.31 27.82 -0.39
N LEU A 144 48.31 27.89 -1.72
CA LEU A 144 49.51 28.15 -2.52
C LEU A 144 50.10 29.56 -2.28
N ALA A 145 49.27 30.55 -1.96
CA ALA A 145 49.69 31.92 -1.70
C ALA A 145 50.72 32.00 -0.56
N ARG A 146 50.62 31.11 0.43
CA ARG A 146 51.55 31.01 1.57
C ARG A 146 52.96 30.54 1.18
N TYR A 147 53.11 29.95 -0.02
CA TYR A 147 54.37 29.39 -0.53
C TYR A 147 54.89 30.13 -1.77
N ARG A 148 54.23 31.24 -2.15
CA ARG A 148 54.50 32.01 -3.38
C ARG A 148 55.94 32.54 -3.43
N ASP A 149 56.47 33.00 -2.30
CA ASP A 149 57.81 33.57 -2.19
C ASP A 149 58.93 32.51 -2.23
N THR A 150 58.63 31.28 -1.79
CA THR A 150 59.62 30.22 -1.63
C THR A 150 59.86 29.42 -2.92
N LEU A 151 58.82 29.22 -3.75
CA LEU A 151 58.85 28.21 -4.82
C LEU A 151 58.47 28.70 -6.23
N ARG A 152 58.47 30.03 -6.47
CA ARG A 152 58.12 30.62 -7.78
C ARG A 152 56.76 30.14 -8.33
N VAL A 153 55.83 29.76 -7.47
CA VAL A 153 54.44 29.45 -7.88
C VAL A 153 53.71 30.78 -8.08
N THR A 154 53.97 31.44 -9.21
CA THR A 154 53.43 32.77 -9.54
C THR A 154 52.08 32.72 -10.22
N ARG A 155 51.58 31.52 -10.55
CA ARG A 155 50.38 31.34 -11.36
C ARG A 155 49.27 30.73 -10.53
N GLU A 156 48.07 31.27 -10.69
CA GLU A 156 46.87 30.80 -10.01
C GLU A 156 46.34 29.52 -10.66
N VAL A 157 45.74 28.70 -9.82
CA VAL A 157 44.99 27.52 -10.21
C VAL A 157 43.59 27.96 -10.62
N THR A 158 43.12 27.48 -11.77
CA THR A 158 41.73 27.62 -12.21
C THR A 158 41.21 26.26 -12.66
N ILE A 159 39.90 26.07 -12.57
CA ILE A 159 39.24 24.80 -12.91
C ILE A 159 38.18 25.11 -13.94
N ARG A 160 38.19 24.35 -15.04
CA ARG A 160 37.15 24.43 -16.04
C ARG A 160 35.94 23.59 -15.59
N ASP A 161 34.77 24.21 -15.56
CA ASP A 161 33.52 23.60 -15.11
C ASP A 161 33.01 22.46 -16.01
N THR A 162 33.37 22.46 -17.30
CA THR A 162 32.90 21.44 -18.26
C THR A 162 33.54 20.06 -18.10
N ASP A 163 34.82 20.00 -17.73
CA ASP A 163 35.63 18.77 -17.71
C ASP A 163 36.47 18.59 -16.45
N LEU A 164 36.35 19.52 -15.49
CA LEU A 164 37.14 19.58 -14.25
C LEU A 164 38.66 19.59 -14.51
N THR A 165 39.10 20.07 -15.68
CA THR A 165 40.52 20.19 -15.98
C THR A 165 41.12 21.34 -15.18
N PHE A 166 42.18 21.04 -14.42
CA PHE A 166 42.96 22.02 -13.68
C PHE A 166 43.99 22.70 -14.58
N TYR A 167 44.01 24.03 -14.51
CA TYR A 167 44.98 24.90 -15.19
C TYR A 167 45.83 25.64 -14.16
N VAL A 168 47.13 25.79 -14.45
CA VAL A 168 48.05 26.62 -13.67
C VAL A 168 48.49 27.77 -14.57
N GLY A 169 47.86 28.93 -14.40
CA GLY A 169 47.86 30.00 -15.40
C GLY A 169 47.13 29.56 -16.68
N SER A 170 47.81 29.60 -17.84
CA SER A 170 47.22 29.24 -19.13
C SER A 170 47.46 27.80 -19.59
N ARG A 171 48.16 26.98 -18.80
CA ARG A 171 48.53 25.61 -19.18
C ARG A 171 47.88 24.57 -18.26
N PRO A 172 47.53 23.38 -18.78
CA PRO A 172 47.11 22.26 -17.95
C PRO A 172 48.14 21.91 -16.87
N TRP A 173 47.66 21.50 -15.68
CA TRP A 173 48.51 21.22 -14.51
C TRP A 173 49.59 20.15 -14.75
N ASN A 174 49.40 19.24 -15.71
CA ASN A 174 50.36 18.19 -16.04
C ASN A 174 51.50 18.68 -16.96
N GLN A 175 51.32 19.80 -17.65
CA GLN A 175 52.24 20.38 -18.64
C GLN A 175 52.91 21.69 -18.19
N GLY A 176 52.35 22.36 -17.17
CA GLY A 176 52.80 23.68 -16.71
C GLY A 176 53.93 23.67 -15.67
N PRO A 177 53.77 23.01 -14.51
CA PRO A 177 54.70 23.10 -13.39
C PRO A 177 55.88 22.12 -13.48
N GLY A 178 57.06 22.56 -13.00
CA GLY A 178 58.20 21.68 -12.70
C GLY A 178 57.87 20.71 -11.55
N ALA A 179 58.72 19.69 -11.34
CA ALA A 179 58.47 18.61 -10.38
C ALA A 179 58.11 19.11 -8.96
N GLU A 180 58.80 20.14 -8.46
CA GLU A 180 58.56 20.73 -7.14
C GLU A 180 57.16 21.36 -7.00
N ALA A 181 56.70 22.01 -8.06
CA ALA A 181 55.39 22.67 -8.10
C ALA A 181 54.25 21.66 -8.24
N LYS A 182 54.51 20.43 -8.71
CA LYS A 182 53.53 19.34 -8.74
C LYS A 182 53.20 18.84 -7.33
N VAL A 183 54.19 18.68 -6.45
CA VAL A 183 53.94 18.30 -5.05
C VAL A 183 53.09 19.32 -4.34
N LEU A 184 53.44 20.61 -4.46
CA LEU A 184 52.64 21.67 -3.87
C LEU A 184 51.22 21.71 -4.44
N PHE A 185 51.05 21.50 -5.74
CA PHE A 185 49.73 21.39 -6.35
C PHE A 185 48.93 20.24 -5.74
N PHE A 186 49.51 19.05 -5.57
CA PHE A 186 48.85 17.91 -4.92
C PHE A 186 48.52 18.19 -3.45
N LEU A 187 49.39 18.88 -2.71
CA LEU A 187 49.13 19.26 -1.32
C LEU A 187 48.02 20.31 -1.23
N ALA A 188 48.01 21.29 -2.13
CA ALA A 188 46.94 22.30 -2.22
C ALA A 188 45.60 21.65 -2.58
N TYR A 189 45.60 20.71 -3.52
CA TYR A 189 44.43 19.93 -3.89
C TYR A 189 43.92 19.10 -2.69
N SER A 190 44.82 18.39 -2.02
CA SER A 190 44.50 17.60 -0.83
C SER A 190 43.92 18.46 0.28
N TYR A 191 44.48 19.67 0.48
CA TYR A 191 43.99 20.64 1.45
C TYR A 191 42.60 21.15 1.08
N ALA A 192 42.37 21.52 -0.17
CA ALA A 192 41.07 22.01 -0.63
C ALA A 192 39.97 20.95 -0.49
N ILE A 193 40.28 19.67 -0.70
CA ILE A 193 39.33 18.57 -0.50
C ILE A 193 38.83 18.50 0.96
N LEU A 194 39.66 18.86 1.94
CA LEU A 194 39.24 18.82 3.35
C LEU A 194 38.05 19.77 3.61
N PHE A 195 37.91 20.84 2.82
CA PHE A 195 36.91 21.87 3.03
C PHE A 195 35.70 21.77 2.09
N LEU A 196 35.50 20.66 1.37
CA LEU A 196 34.39 20.50 0.42
C LEU A 196 33.02 20.77 1.06
N GLU A 197 32.76 20.23 2.25
CA GLU A 197 31.48 20.43 2.95
C GLU A 197 31.23 21.90 3.30
N ARG A 198 32.30 22.59 3.72
CA ARG A 198 32.23 23.98 4.17
C ARG A 198 32.11 24.96 3.00
N ASP A 199 32.84 24.71 1.92
CA ASP A 199 33.04 25.67 0.85
C ASP A 199 32.06 25.49 -0.32
N LEU A 200 31.48 24.29 -0.48
CA LEU A 200 30.62 23.97 -1.62
C LEU A 200 29.19 23.71 -1.19
N ASP A 201 28.97 22.65 -0.39
CA ASP A 201 27.64 22.20 0.01
C ASP A 201 27.72 21.17 1.14
N GLN A 202 26.70 21.12 2.01
CA GLN A 202 26.58 20.11 3.07
C GLN A 202 26.40 18.69 2.51
N GLU A 203 25.97 18.56 1.25
CA GLU A 203 25.85 17.28 0.55
C GLU A 203 27.16 16.82 -0.12
N CYS A 204 28.23 17.60 -0.06
CA CYS A 204 29.50 17.21 -0.66
C CYS A 204 30.20 16.12 0.17
N ALA A 205 30.58 15.02 -0.50
CA ALA A 205 31.37 13.95 0.11
C ALA A 205 32.81 14.41 0.37
N PHE A 206 33.09 14.89 1.58
CA PHE A 206 34.44 15.15 2.05
C PHE A 206 35.10 13.85 2.54
N PRO A 207 36.43 13.73 2.50
CA PRO A 207 37.12 12.53 2.93
C PRO A 207 37.16 12.45 4.46
N GLY A 208 36.70 11.33 5.03
CA GLY A 208 36.98 11.00 6.42
C GLY A 208 38.44 10.60 6.67
N LEU A 209 39.19 10.24 5.62
CA LEU A 209 40.59 9.83 5.69
C LEU A 209 41.37 10.35 4.47
N LEU A 210 42.51 10.98 4.71
CA LEU A 210 43.49 11.39 3.71
C LEU A 210 44.82 10.67 3.96
N LEU A 211 45.26 9.85 3.00
CA LEU A 211 46.56 9.16 3.04
C LEU A 211 47.53 9.78 2.02
N LEU A 212 48.63 10.34 2.50
CA LEU A 212 49.68 10.95 1.70
C LEU A 212 50.92 10.05 1.70
N ASP A 213 51.14 9.34 0.58
CA ASP A 213 52.28 8.43 0.45
C ASP A 213 53.56 9.17 0.05
N ASN A 214 54.49 9.30 0.99
CA ASN A 214 55.79 9.94 0.84
C ASN A 214 55.82 11.27 0.05
N PRO A 215 55.22 12.35 0.58
CA PRO A 215 55.16 13.65 -0.09
C PRO A 215 56.54 14.34 -0.28
N HIS A 216 57.63 13.76 0.25
CA HIS A 216 58.98 14.34 0.16
C HIS A 216 59.76 13.96 -1.11
N GLN A 217 59.19 13.18 -2.05
CA GLN A 217 59.98 12.54 -3.13
C GLN A 217 60.43 13.44 -4.29
N GLN A 218 59.83 14.61 -4.53
CA GLN A 218 59.96 15.30 -5.85
C GLN A 218 60.73 16.63 -5.82
N GLY A 219 61.81 16.72 -5.04
CA GLY A 219 62.73 17.87 -5.07
C GLY A 219 62.26 19.10 -4.28
N THR A 220 61.02 19.11 -3.79
CA THR A 220 60.53 20.19 -2.91
C THR A 220 61.30 20.20 -1.59
N ALA A 221 61.65 21.41 -1.12
CA ALA A 221 62.37 21.59 0.13
C ALA A 221 61.60 20.96 1.32
N HIS A 222 62.35 20.30 2.21
CA HIS A 222 61.77 19.48 3.29
C HIS A 222 60.94 20.31 4.28
N ASP A 223 61.38 21.53 4.55
CA ASP A 223 60.71 22.52 5.38
C ASP A 223 59.34 22.93 4.80
N VAL A 224 59.26 23.14 3.48
CA VAL A 224 58.01 23.45 2.79
C VAL A 224 57.01 22.29 2.92
N VAL A 225 57.43 21.06 2.63
CA VAL A 225 56.55 19.90 2.74
C VAL A 225 56.11 19.69 4.20
N ARG A 226 57.02 19.86 5.16
CA ARG A 226 56.69 19.78 6.59
C ARG A 226 55.67 20.84 6.99
N GLN A 227 55.82 22.08 6.54
CA GLN A 227 54.88 23.16 6.81
C GLN A 227 53.50 22.85 6.22
N ALA A 228 53.45 22.41 4.96
CA ALA A 228 52.22 22.00 4.29
C ALA A 228 51.50 20.86 5.03
N LEU A 229 52.24 19.83 5.46
CA LEU A 229 51.69 18.74 6.25
C LEU A 229 51.19 19.20 7.63
N THR A 230 51.84 20.19 8.23
CA THR A 230 51.39 20.79 9.50
C THR A 230 50.07 21.54 9.31
N GLU A 231 49.91 22.26 8.21
CA GLU A 231 48.64 22.93 7.88
C GLU A 231 47.50 21.94 7.60
N LEU A 232 47.78 20.86 6.86
CA LEU A 232 46.82 19.77 6.65
C LEU A 232 46.40 19.11 7.97
N ALA A 233 47.37 18.84 8.85
CA ALA A 233 47.10 18.29 10.17
C ALA A 233 46.32 19.27 11.08
N ALA A 234 46.52 20.58 10.91
CA ALA A 234 45.77 21.60 11.64
C ALA A 234 44.33 21.76 11.14
N ALA A 235 44.07 21.54 9.85
CA ALA A 235 42.73 21.56 9.27
C ALA A 235 41.92 20.29 9.62
N ALA A 236 42.60 19.17 9.82
CA ALA A 236 42.00 17.86 10.04
C ALA A 236 40.93 17.79 11.16
N PRO A 237 41.13 18.39 12.36
CA PRO A 237 40.11 18.38 13.42
C PRO A 237 38.88 19.22 13.05
N ASP A 238 39.08 20.34 12.37
CA ASP A 238 38.00 21.26 11.98
C ASP A 238 37.11 20.67 10.88
N THR A 239 37.68 19.81 10.04
CA THR A 239 36.98 19.15 8.93
C THR A 239 36.55 17.72 9.26
N GLY A 240 36.86 17.21 10.45
CA GLY A 240 36.57 15.82 10.84
C GLY A 240 37.32 14.77 10.02
N THR A 241 38.44 15.13 9.38
CA THR A 241 39.25 14.23 8.55
C THR A 241 40.42 13.66 9.34
N GLN A 242 40.74 12.38 9.17
CA GLN A 242 42.01 11.83 9.61
C GLN A 242 43.08 12.00 8.53
N VAL A 243 44.23 12.62 8.85
CA VAL A 243 45.36 12.76 7.91
C VAL A 243 46.50 11.83 8.33
N ILE A 244 46.91 10.94 7.43
CA ILE A 244 48.06 10.04 7.59
C ILE A 244 49.06 10.37 6.50
N SER A 245 50.31 10.65 6.87
CA SER A 245 51.41 10.79 5.92
C SER A 245 52.47 9.72 6.18
N THR A 246 52.85 8.99 5.14
CA THR A 246 53.99 8.08 5.20
C THR A 246 55.25 8.83 4.83
N ARG A 247 56.38 8.36 5.33
CA ARG A 247 57.70 8.77 4.88
C ARG A 247 58.46 7.52 4.55
N THR A 248 59.07 7.45 3.37
CA THR A 248 60.06 6.39 3.11
C THR A 248 61.23 6.65 4.05
N LEU A 249 61.28 5.89 5.13
CA LEU A 249 62.52 5.64 5.84
C LEU A 249 63.39 4.85 4.87
N ARG A 250 64.70 5.17 4.81
CA ARG A 250 65.62 4.21 4.19
C ARG A 250 65.36 2.87 4.89
N PRO A 251 65.21 1.75 4.15
CA PRO A 251 65.14 0.46 4.81
C PRO A 251 66.33 0.39 5.77
N PRO A 252 66.12 -0.07 7.02
CA PRO A 252 67.22 -0.23 7.95
C PRO A 252 68.33 -1.03 7.24
N ASN A 253 69.57 -0.54 7.31
CA ASN A 253 70.70 -1.28 6.73
C ASN A 253 70.90 -2.65 7.39
N ASP A 254 70.32 -2.83 8.57
CA ASP A 254 70.36 -4.06 9.34
C ASP A 254 69.12 -4.93 9.04
N PRO A 255 69.27 -6.03 8.30
CA PRO A 255 68.17 -6.94 7.98
C PRO A 255 67.51 -7.56 9.22
N GLU A 256 68.17 -7.58 10.39
CA GLU A 256 67.56 -8.10 11.63
C GLU A 256 66.48 -7.18 12.21
N THR A 257 66.45 -5.91 11.81
CA THR A 257 65.40 -4.96 12.23
C THR A 257 64.17 -4.98 11.32
N ILE A 258 64.23 -5.69 10.19
CA ILE A 258 63.12 -5.87 9.25
C ILE A 258 62.31 -7.09 9.69
N ARG A 259 61.18 -6.87 10.35
CA ARG A 259 60.24 -7.96 10.67
C ARG A 259 59.27 -8.15 9.51
N GLU A 260 59.50 -9.19 8.72
CA GLU A 260 58.56 -9.63 7.69
C GLU A 260 57.35 -10.33 8.35
N ILE A 261 56.15 -9.84 8.07
CA ILE A 261 54.91 -10.51 8.46
C ILE A 261 54.42 -11.28 7.24
N ALA A 262 54.64 -12.60 7.24
CA ALA A 262 54.12 -13.47 6.20
C ALA A 262 52.59 -13.54 6.32
N MET A 263 51.89 -13.02 5.31
CA MET A 263 50.44 -13.15 5.21
C MET A 263 50.09 -14.61 4.90
N SER A 264 49.48 -15.31 5.85
CA SER A 264 49.15 -16.73 5.77
C SER A 264 47.93 -17.04 4.88
N ARG A 265 47.25 -16.03 4.35
CA ARG A 265 46.15 -16.19 3.40
C ARG A 265 46.34 -15.24 2.22
N VAL A 266 46.72 -15.81 1.08
CA VAL A 266 46.50 -15.18 -0.22
C VAL A 266 44.99 -15.26 -0.46
N TYR A 267 44.31 -14.12 -0.43
CA TYR A 267 42.92 -14.06 -0.87
C TYR A 267 42.90 -14.44 -2.35
N ALA A 268 42.16 -15.50 -2.70
CA ALA A 268 41.90 -15.80 -4.10
C ALA A 268 41.19 -14.60 -4.71
N THR A 269 41.79 -14.02 -5.74
CA THR A 269 41.14 -13.01 -6.58
C THR A 269 39.87 -13.59 -7.19
N PRO A 270 38.73 -12.87 -7.17
CA PRO A 270 37.55 -13.23 -7.95
C PRO A 270 37.82 -13.17 -9.46
#